data_AF-A0A8T4NXJ7-F1
#
_entry.id   AF-A0A8T4NXJ7-F1
#
_cell.length_a   1.000
_cell.length_b   1.000
_cell.length_c   1.000
_cell.angle_alpha   90.00
_cell.angle_beta   90.00
_cell.angle_gamma   90.00
#
_symmetry.space_group_name_H-M   'P 1'
#
loop_
_entity.id
_entity.type
_entity.pdbx_description
1 polymer ?
#
loop_
_entity_poly.entity_id
_entity_poly.type
_entity_poly.pdbx_seq_one_letter_code
_entity_poly.pdbx_strand_id
1 'polypeptide(L)'
;MTLKTPTHTDFTKYETARILGARALQIAMNAPLLVKISEEDLEKIKYDALKIAEVEFNSDSLPISVKKPFPLRREDKLRRVRSVEVSEEKIKKMEDDEEGEIMGEGEIMALANPSDEREEDSNDEEMAEE
;
A
#
# COMPACT_ATOMS: atom_id res chain seq x y z
N MET A 1 42.84 -0.28 -5.20
CA MET A 1 41.65 -0.79 -4.50
C MET A 1 41.05 -1.89 -5.36
N THR A 2 41.17 -3.15 -4.96
CA THR A 2 40.54 -4.29 -5.64
C THR A 2 39.03 -4.25 -5.38
N LEU A 3 38.23 -3.93 -6.39
CA LEU A 3 36.77 -4.01 -6.31
C LEU A 3 36.38 -5.48 -6.17
N LYS A 4 35.89 -5.88 -5.00
CA LYS A 4 35.31 -7.21 -4.78
C LYS A 4 34.05 -7.31 -5.66
N THR A 5 33.99 -8.29 -6.55
CA THR A 5 32.78 -8.57 -7.32
C THR A 5 31.68 -9.09 -6.38
N PRO A 6 30.47 -8.52 -6.41
CA PRO A 6 29.37 -9.04 -5.62
C PRO A 6 29.02 -10.45 -6.09
N THR A 7 28.81 -11.35 -5.15
CA THR A 7 28.37 -12.72 -5.39
C THR A 7 26.86 -12.82 -5.20
N HIS A 8 26.24 -13.91 -5.64
CA HIS A 8 24.79 -14.13 -5.53
C HIS A 8 24.24 -13.98 -4.09
N THR A 9 25.06 -14.18 -3.06
CA THR A 9 24.68 -14.03 -1.64
C THR A 9 24.65 -12.58 -1.13
N ASP A 10 25.22 -11.64 -1.88
CA ASP A 10 25.31 -10.23 -1.49
C ASP A 10 24.04 -9.42 -1.87
N PHE A 11 23.13 -10.02 -2.64
CA PHE A 11 21.91 -9.37 -3.14
C PHE A 11 20.70 -9.66 -2.25
N THR A 12 19.85 -8.65 -2.07
CA THR A 12 18.54 -8.82 -1.43
C THR A 12 17.57 -9.57 -2.36
N LYS A 13 16.53 -10.18 -1.79
CA LYS A 13 15.48 -10.89 -2.57
C LYS A 13 14.87 -10.04 -3.69
N TYR A 14 14.77 -8.72 -3.50
CA TYR A 14 14.22 -7.79 -4.49
C TYR A 14 15.21 -7.52 -5.62
N GLU A 15 16.49 -7.39 -5.29
CA GLU A 15 17.56 -7.21 -6.26
C GLU A 15 17.73 -8.47 -7.10
N THR A 16 17.78 -9.65 -6.46
CA THR A 16 17.85 -10.94 -7.15
C THR A 16 16.69 -11.12 -8.13
N ALA A 17 15.46 -10.86 -7.71
CA ALA A 17 14.29 -10.94 -8.59
C ALA A 17 14.40 -9.97 -9.78
N ARG A 18 14.88 -8.74 -9.55
CA ARG A 18 15.07 -7.74 -10.61
C ARG A 18 16.18 -8.13 -11.59
N ILE A 19 17.28 -8.69 -11.09
CA ILE A 19 18.41 -9.16 -11.88
C ILE A 19 17.98 -10.32 -12.78
N LEU A 20 17.34 -11.34 -12.21
CA LEU A 20 16.84 -12.50 -12.95
C LEU A 20 15.82 -12.08 -14.02
N GLY A 21 14.87 -11.22 -13.66
CA GLY A 21 13.86 -10.74 -14.62
C GLY A 21 14.47 -9.94 -15.78
N ALA A 22 15.42 -9.03 -15.48
CA ALA A 22 16.11 -8.26 -16.52
C ALA A 22 16.96 -9.18 -17.42
N ARG A 23 17.64 -10.16 -16.84
CA ARG A 23 18.50 -11.09 -17.59
C ARG A 23 17.68 -12.07 -18.43
N ALA A 24 16.59 -12.61 -17.90
CA ALA A 24 15.67 -13.45 -18.65
C ALA A 24 15.10 -12.71 -19.87
N LEU A 25 14.77 -11.42 -19.73
CA LEU A 25 14.35 -10.59 -20.85
C LEU A 25 15.45 -10.45 -21.91
N GLN A 26 16.71 -10.24 -21.51
CA GLN A 26 17.84 -10.19 -22.45
C GLN A 26 17.97 -11.50 -23.23
N ILE A 27 17.90 -12.64 -22.55
CA ILE A 27 17.98 -13.97 -23.17
C ILE A 27 16.81 -14.18 -24.15
N ALA A 28 15.60 -13.78 -23.79
CA ALA A 28 14.43 -13.82 -24.68
C ALA A 28 14.62 -12.95 -25.94
N MET A 29 15.44 -11.91 -25.85
CA MET A 29 15.86 -11.06 -26.98
C MET A 29 17.11 -11.61 -27.70
N ASN A 30 17.41 -12.90 -27.57
CA ASN A 30 18.59 -13.56 -28.15
C ASN A 30 19.93 -12.95 -27.74
N ALA A 31 20.04 -12.40 -26.52
CA ALA A 31 21.33 -11.98 -25.98
C ALA A 31 22.26 -13.20 -25.77
N PRO A 32 23.58 -13.02 -25.91
CA PRO A 32 24.53 -14.11 -25.74
C PRO A 32 24.56 -14.63 -24.30
N LEU A 33 24.68 -15.96 -24.18
CA LEU A 33 24.87 -16.64 -22.91
C LEU A 33 26.33 -16.52 -22.45
N LEU A 34 26.53 -16.23 -21.17
CA LEU A 34 27.85 -16.07 -20.55
C LEU A 34 28.40 -17.38 -19.97
N VAL A 35 27.53 -18.38 -19.80
CA VAL A 35 27.88 -19.71 -19.28
C VAL A 35 27.87 -20.74 -20.40
N LYS A 36 28.81 -21.68 -20.34
CA LYS A 36 28.81 -22.87 -21.20
C LYS A 36 27.76 -23.87 -20.67
N ILE A 37 26.57 -23.82 -21.24
CA ILE A 37 25.50 -24.80 -20.99
C ILE A 37 25.54 -25.83 -22.11
N SER A 38 25.48 -27.12 -21.78
CA SER A 38 25.40 -28.18 -22.79
C SER A 38 24.04 -28.17 -23.49
N GLU A 39 23.96 -28.66 -24.73
CA GLU A 39 22.68 -28.77 -25.45
C GLU A 39 21.67 -29.65 -24.69
N GLU A 40 22.15 -30.74 -24.08
CA GLU A 40 21.33 -31.63 -23.25
C GLU A 40 20.70 -30.90 -22.06
N ASP A 41 21.44 -29.98 -21.42
CA ASP A 41 20.94 -29.23 -20.28
C ASP A 41 19.96 -28.13 -20.70
N LEU A 42 20.17 -27.51 -21.87
CA LEU A 42 19.21 -26.56 -22.46
C LEU A 42 17.89 -27.24 -22.83
N GLU A 43 17.94 -28.47 -23.34
CA GLU A 43 16.74 -29.27 -23.64
C GLU A 43 15.96 -29.65 -22.37
N LYS A 44 16.66 -30.05 -21.30
CA LYS A 44 16.02 -30.36 -20.00
C LYS A 44 15.23 -29.18 -19.44
N ILE A 45 15.76 -27.97 -19.59
CA ILE A 45 15.09 -26.74 -19.13
C ILE A 45 14.15 -26.15 -20.20
N LYS A 46 14.00 -26.81 -21.35
CA LYS A 46 13.14 -26.41 -22.47
C LYS A 46 13.42 -25.00 -23.01
N TYR A 47 14.69 -24.58 -22.97
CA TYR A 47 15.10 -23.24 -23.39
C TYR A 47 14.35 -22.10 -22.68
N ASP A 48 13.90 -22.34 -21.44
CA ASP A 48 13.24 -21.33 -20.63
C ASP A 48 14.25 -20.24 -20.21
N ALA A 49 14.01 -19.02 -20.69
CA ALA A 49 14.89 -17.87 -20.45
C ALA A 49 15.09 -17.58 -18.96
N LEU A 50 14.09 -17.84 -18.12
CA LEU A 50 14.19 -17.58 -16.68
C LEU A 50 15.12 -18.59 -16.00
N LYS A 51 15.01 -19.88 -16.36
CA LYS A 51 15.91 -20.92 -15.85
C LYS A 51 17.34 -20.73 -16.33
N ILE A 52 17.51 -20.30 -17.58
CA ILE A 52 18.85 -19.97 -18.11
C ILE A 52 19.45 -18.81 -17.31
N ALA A 53 18.67 -17.76 -17.04
CA ALA A 53 19.13 -16.64 -16.20
C ALA A 53 19.51 -17.08 -14.78
N GLU A 54 18.79 -18.03 -14.17
CA GLU A 54 19.13 -18.60 -12.87
C GLU A 54 20.48 -19.33 -12.89
N VAL A 55 20.75 -20.13 -13.92
CA VAL A 55 22.03 -20.82 -14.09
C VAL A 55 23.19 -19.82 -14.23
N GLU A 56 22.98 -18.74 -15.00
CA GLU A 56 23.98 -17.68 -15.15
C GLU A 56 24.20 -16.88 -13.86
N PHE A 57 23.14 -16.61 -13.10
CA PHE A 57 23.23 -15.92 -11.83
C PHE A 57 23.95 -16.76 -10.77
N ASN A 58 23.65 -18.06 -10.67
CA ASN A 58 24.26 -18.96 -9.69
C ASN A 58 25.74 -19.28 -10.00
N SER A 59 26.18 -19.06 -11.23
CA SER A 59 27.59 -19.20 -11.62
C SER A 59 28.40 -17.92 -11.42
N ASP A 60 27.81 -16.88 -10.81
CA ASP A 60 28.41 -15.56 -10.57
C ASP A 60 29.02 -14.95 -11.86
N SER A 61 28.48 -15.33 -13.04
CA SER A 61 29.01 -14.96 -14.35
C SER A 61 28.45 -13.64 -14.89
N LEU A 62 27.38 -13.13 -14.27
CA LEU A 62 26.69 -11.92 -14.68
C LEU A 62 27.45 -10.66 -14.20
N PRO A 63 27.98 -9.80 -15.10
CA PRO A 63 28.66 -8.57 -14.72
C PRO A 63 27.64 -7.46 -14.36
N ILE A 64 26.85 -7.68 -13.31
CA ILE A 64 25.77 -6.78 -12.91
C ILE A 64 26.15 -6.06 -11.61
N SER A 65 25.93 -4.74 -11.59
CA SER A 65 26.11 -3.90 -10.41
C SER A 65 24.79 -3.24 -10.05
N VAL A 66 24.38 -3.35 -8.79
CA VAL A 66 23.17 -2.71 -8.29
C VAL A 66 23.52 -1.40 -7.59
N LYS A 67 22.99 -0.28 -8.11
CA LYS A 67 23.11 1.02 -7.46
C LYS A 67 22.06 1.13 -6.35
N LYS A 68 22.53 1.21 -5.10
CA LYS A 68 21.71 1.39 -3.90
C LYS A 68 21.77 2.84 -3.40
N PRO A 69 20.96 3.77 -3.93
CA PRO A 69 20.94 5.13 -3.43
C PRO A 69 20.40 5.15 -2.01
N PHE A 70 21.14 5.76 -1.09
CA PHE A 70 20.61 6.11 0.22
C PHE A 70 19.59 7.24 0.08
N PRO A 71 18.60 7.33 0.99
CA PRO A 71 17.70 8.46 1.02
C PRO A 71 18.52 9.75 1.14
N LEU A 72 18.27 10.69 0.22
CA LEU A 72 18.88 12.01 0.29
C LEU A 72 18.10 12.86 1.29
N ARG A 73 18.80 13.59 2.14
CA ARG A 73 18.17 14.58 3.00
C ARG A 73 17.63 15.69 2.12
N ARG A 74 16.32 15.88 2.14
CA ARG A 74 15.65 16.99 1.47
C ARG A 74 15.77 18.22 2.36
N GLU A 75 16.39 19.30 1.87
CA GLU A 75 16.47 20.58 2.60
C GLU A 75 15.17 21.40 2.51
N ASP A 76 14.23 20.95 1.67
CA ASP A 76 12.93 21.60 1.52
C ASP A 76 12.22 21.64 2.89
N LYS A 77 11.79 22.84 3.28
CA LYS A 77 10.92 23.01 4.45
C LYS A 77 9.69 22.14 4.24
N LEU A 78 9.43 21.21 5.17
CA LEU A 78 8.19 20.44 5.20
C LEU A 78 7.04 21.41 4.99
N ARG A 79 6.22 21.20 3.94
CA ARG A 79 4.98 21.95 3.79
C ARG A 79 4.15 21.58 5.02
N ARG A 80 4.00 22.53 5.95
CA ARG A 80 3.02 22.39 7.03
C ARG A 80 1.72 21.99 6.37
N VAL A 81 1.13 20.87 6.80
CA VAL A 81 -0.27 20.58 6.47
C VAL A 81 -1.01 21.85 6.82
N ARG A 82 -1.67 22.47 5.83
CA ARG A 82 -2.48 23.66 6.07
C ARG A 82 -3.61 23.18 6.96
N SER A 83 -3.46 23.35 8.29
CA SER A 83 -4.60 23.36 9.17
C SER A 83 -5.50 24.45 8.59
N VAL A 84 -6.68 24.06 8.12
CA VAL A 84 -7.66 25.03 7.68
C VAL A 84 -8.07 25.78 8.94
N GLU A 85 -7.55 26.99 9.12
CA GLU A 85 -8.12 27.93 10.07
C GLU A 85 -9.49 28.31 9.51
N VAL A 86 -10.53 27.60 9.95
CA VAL A 86 -11.90 27.97 9.65
C VAL A 86 -12.22 29.15 10.56
N SER A 87 -12.58 30.29 9.96
CA SER A 87 -13.03 31.46 10.72
C SER A 87 -14.38 31.14 11.39
N GLU A 88 -14.65 31.72 12.56
CA GLU A 88 -15.91 31.57 13.29
C GLU A 88 -17.14 31.85 12.42
N GLU A 89 -17.03 32.83 11.50
CA GLU A 89 -18.06 33.17 10.51
C GLU A 89 -18.40 32.02 9.56
N LYS A 90 -17.41 31.21 9.15
CA LYS A 90 -17.64 30.05 8.29
C LYS A 90 -18.30 28.92 9.05
N ILE A 91 -17.95 28.74 10.33
CA ILE A 91 -18.57 27.74 11.19
C ILE A 91 -20.05 28.07 11.35
N LYS A 92 -20.34 29.31 11.74
CA LYS A 92 -21.71 29.78 11.91
C LYS A 92 -22.56 29.63 10.64
N LYS A 93 -21.98 29.94 9.48
CA LYS A 93 -22.68 29.78 8.21
C LYS A 93 -23.00 28.31 7.91
N MET A 94 -22.08 27.39 8.19
CA MET A 94 -22.36 25.95 8.03
C MET A 94 -23.42 25.47 9.01
N GLU A 95 -23.43 25.97 10.25
CA GLU A 95 -24.47 25.68 11.24
C GLU A 95 -25.85 26.20 10.79
N ASP A 96 -25.94 27.45 10.33
CA ASP A 96 -27.18 28.05 9.83
C ASP A 96 -27.72 27.30 8.59
N ASP A 97 -26.82 26.87 7.68
CA ASP A 97 -27.17 26.10 6.49
C ASP A 97 -27.67 24.69 6.88
N GLU A 98 -26.99 24.01 7.80
CA GLU A 98 -27.39 22.68 8.33
C GLU A 98 -28.72 22.74 9.10
N GLU A 99 -28.96 23.76 9.93
CA GLU A 99 -30.24 23.97 10.62
C GLU A 99 -31.39 24.14 9.62
N GLY A 100 -31.14 24.87 8.53
CA GLY A 100 -32.09 25.06 7.43
C GLY A 100 -32.43 23.76 6.71
N GLU A 101 -31.42 22.91 6.45
CA GLU A 101 -31.60 21.60 5.83
C GLU A 101 -32.37 20.64 6.76
N ILE A 102 -32.02 20.56 8.04
CA ILE A 102 -32.71 19.70 9.02
C ILE A 102 -34.19 20.11 9.16
N MET A 103 -34.47 21.42 9.22
CA MET A 103 -35.84 21.93 9.28
C MET A 103 -36.61 21.72 7.98
N GLY A 104 -35.93 21.84 6.82
CA GLY A 104 -36.51 21.67 5.49
C GLY A 104 -36.80 20.22 5.11
N GLU A 105 -35.93 19.28 5.52
CA GLU A 105 -36.11 17.85 5.26
C GLU A 105 -37.19 17.24 6.15
N GLY A 106 -37.44 17.78 7.36
CA GLY A 106 -38.59 17.42 8.20
C GLY A 106 -38.67 15.95 8.63
N GLU A 107 -37.69 15.13 8.27
CA GLU A 107 -37.64 13.68 8.54
C GLU A 107 -37.66 13.37 10.04
N ILE A 108 -37.10 14.27 10.86
CA ILE A 108 -37.08 14.14 12.33
C ILE A 108 -38.49 14.14 12.95
N MET A 109 -39.45 14.86 12.36
CA MET A 109 -40.84 14.90 12.85
C MET A 109 -41.64 13.68 12.34
N ALA A 110 -41.24 13.11 11.20
CA ALA A 110 -41.83 11.89 10.64
C ALA A 110 -41.36 10.60 11.35
N LEU A 111 -40.20 10.63 12.02
CA LEU A 111 -39.66 9.53 12.83
C LEU A 111 -40.28 9.42 14.24
N ALA A 112 -40.90 10.49 14.76
CA ALA A 112 -41.54 10.50 16.06
C ALA A 112 -42.97 9.94 15.98
N ASN A 113 -43.11 8.61 16.12
CA ASN A 113 -44.42 7.97 16.25
C ASN A 113 -44.84 8.01 17.73
N PRO A 114 -45.99 8.62 18.10
CA PRO A 114 -46.46 8.67 19.49
C PRO A 114 -46.64 7.29 20.12
N SER A 115 -46.81 6.26 19.29
CA SER A 115 -46.99 4.86 19.70
C SER A 115 -45.71 4.19 20.21
N ASP A 116 -44.52 4.78 19.99
CA ASP A 116 -43.24 4.27 20.51
C ASP A 116 -42.97 4.70 21.97
N GLU A 117 -43.82 5.56 22.55
CA GLU A 117 -43.84 5.82 24.00
C GLU A 117 -44.46 4.61 24.72
N ARG A 118 -43.62 3.69 25.23
CA ARG A 118 -44.06 2.68 26.19
C ARG A 118 -44.41 3.40 27.50
N GLU A 119 -45.66 3.32 27.92
CA GLU A 119 -46.04 3.67 29.30
C GLU A 119 -45.44 2.63 30.26
N GLU A 120 -44.29 2.98 30.85
CA GLU A 120 -43.77 2.30 32.04
C GLU A 120 -44.55 2.82 33.26
N ASP A 121 -45.79 2.33 33.43
CA ASP A 121 -46.49 2.46 34.71
C ASP A 121 -45.82 1.55 35.74
N SER A 122 -45.00 2.16 36.60
CA SER A 122 -44.52 1.54 37.84
C SER A 122 -44.47 2.56 38.96
N ASN A 123 -45.55 2.63 39.74
CA ASN A 123 -45.52 2.79 41.20
C ASN A 123 -46.95 2.76 41.76
N ASP A 124 -47.47 1.56 42.03
CA ASP A 124 -48.51 1.33 43.03
C ASP A 124 -47.95 0.34 44.07
N GLU A 125 -47.44 0.89 45.17
CA GLU A 125 -47.20 0.27 46.50
C GLU A 125 -46.54 1.40 47.34
N GLU A 126 -47.03 1.90 48.47
CA GLU A 126 -48.08 1.59 49.43
C GLU A 126 -48.37 2.88 50.23
N MET A 127 -49.57 3.07 50.77
CA MET A 127 -49.72 3.51 52.19
C MET A 127 -51.10 3.09 52.73
N ALA A 128 -51.05 2.36 53.83
CA ALA A 128 -52.16 1.91 54.65
C ALA A 128 -52.70 3.02 55.59
N GLU A 129 -53.93 2.77 56.08
CA GLU A 129 -54.66 3.40 57.23
C GLU A 129 -55.31 4.77 56.93
N GLU A 130 -56.62 5.00 57.07
CA GLU A 130 -57.69 4.48 57.97
C GLU A 130 -58.99 4.09 57.22
#